data_AF-A0A834YEK7-F1
#
_entry.id   AF-A0A834YEK7-F1
#
_cell.length_a   1.000
_cell.length_b   1.000
_cell.length_c   1.000
_cell.angle_alpha   90.00
_cell.angle_beta   90.00
_cell.angle_gamma   90.00
#
_symmetry.space_group_name_H-M   'P 1'
#
loop_
_entity.id
_entity.type
_entity.pdbx_description
1 polymer ?
#
loop_
_entity_poly.entity_id
_entity_poly.type
_entity_poly.pdbx_seq_one_letter_code
_entity_poly.pdbx_strand_id
1 'polypeptide(L)'
;MSLACGVECAFVVGCSRWAWKRCTYIGSDDSATWPLATPEEFNPIPRICQVILAVYEEDLHNPKYPPIGGYCLNPDWVVKRVTYEQTGGHAPPYIIYADHQNREIVLAIRGLNLIKESDYKMLMDNKLGMQMFDGGYVHHGLLKSAIWLLNHESETLKGLWLDNGSSYKMVFAGHSLGSGVAALLTVVVVNHRDRLGGIPRSNVQCYSVAPARCMSLNLAVKYADVIYSVVLQYFNMILFRMISCQERQRPWKIFLNHYSGLNGLNSLPCLLFLVCLRDTFIPEGRKLRDPRRLYAPGRMYHIVERKFCRCGRFPPEARTAIPVDGRFEHIVLSCNATSDHGIIWIEREAEKALERMRESSAETMTTAPKIQKLERLQTLEKEHKDALERAVSLNIAHAFTPEEETTGDTDMEGYHIQGEEASNSNYKSSDGRTNWNVVVEKLFNRNELGELLQKDVDSPKLATDSSS
;
A
#
# COMPACT_ATOMS: atom_id res chain seq x y z
N MET A 1 -23.48 -40.88 -19.50
CA MET A 1 -23.29 -40.03 -20.70
C MET A 1 -24.05 -38.69 -20.60
N SER A 2 -25.29 -38.62 -20.10
CA SER A 2 -26.06 -37.35 -20.02
C SER A 2 -25.62 -36.38 -18.90
N LEU A 3 -25.30 -36.88 -17.69
CA LEU A 3 -24.85 -36.04 -16.56
C LEU A 3 -23.50 -35.34 -16.80
N ALA A 4 -22.57 -35.99 -17.52
CA ALA A 4 -21.26 -35.41 -17.82
C ALA A 4 -21.37 -34.20 -18.76
N CYS A 5 -22.26 -34.28 -19.76
CA CYS A 5 -22.48 -33.20 -20.73
C CYS A 5 -23.14 -31.96 -20.10
N GLY A 6 -24.04 -32.16 -19.13
CA GLY A 6 -24.66 -31.05 -18.39
C GLY A 6 -23.68 -30.28 -17.49
N VAL A 7 -22.75 -31.00 -16.85
CA VAL A 7 -21.69 -30.38 -16.02
C VAL A 7 -20.69 -29.62 -16.89
N GLU A 8 -20.33 -30.16 -18.05
CA GLU A 8 -19.47 -29.50 -19.03
C GLU A 8 -20.11 -28.22 -19.61
N CYS A 9 -21.39 -28.24 -19.96
CA CYS A 9 -22.09 -27.05 -20.45
C CYS A 9 -22.24 -25.97 -19.36
N ALA A 10 -22.61 -26.35 -18.14
CA ALA A 10 -22.68 -25.41 -17.01
C ALA A 10 -21.31 -24.78 -16.71
N PHE A 11 -20.25 -25.57 -16.83
CA PHE A 11 -18.88 -25.12 -16.69
C PHE A 11 -18.47 -24.11 -17.78
N VAL A 12 -18.72 -24.43 -19.05
CA VAL A 12 -18.43 -23.52 -20.17
C VAL A 12 -19.20 -22.21 -20.04
N VAL A 13 -20.50 -22.26 -19.73
CA VAL A 13 -21.31 -21.06 -19.51
C VAL A 13 -20.80 -20.24 -18.31
N GLY A 14 -20.41 -20.91 -17.22
CA GLY A 14 -19.80 -20.27 -16.05
C GLY A 14 -18.50 -19.55 -16.40
N CYS A 15 -17.61 -20.22 -17.12
CA CYS A 15 -16.34 -19.64 -17.59
C CYS A 15 -16.54 -18.51 -18.60
N SER A 16 -17.46 -18.66 -19.55
CA SER A 16 -17.80 -17.62 -20.51
C SER A 16 -18.42 -16.41 -19.82
N ARG A 17 -19.30 -16.60 -18.84
CA ARG A 17 -19.88 -15.50 -18.04
C ARG A 17 -18.82 -14.83 -17.15
N TRP A 18 -17.90 -15.60 -16.56
CA TRP A 18 -16.79 -15.08 -15.78
C TRP A 18 -15.84 -14.25 -16.65
N ALA A 19 -15.42 -14.79 -17.80
CA ALA A 19 -14.58 -14.09 -18.75
C ALA A 19 -15.28 -12.85 -19.30
N TRP A 20 -16.55 -12.96 -19.70
CA TRP A 20 -17.37 -11.83 -20.15
C TRP A 20 -17.42 -10.73 -19.09
N LYS A 21 -17.80 -11.05 -17.84
CA LYS A 21 -17.84 -10.06 -16.75
C LYS A 21 -16.50 -9.35 -16.58
N ARG A 22 -15.35 -10.04 -16.71
CA ARG A 22 -14.02 -9.46 -16.47
C ARG A 22 -13.40 -8.76 -17.68
N CYS A 23 -13.86 -9.09 -18.89
CA CYS A 23 -13.50 -8.40 -20.13
C CYS A 23 -14.41 -7.20 -20.41
N THR A 24 -15.64 -7.20 -19.89
CA THR A 24 -16.57 -6.06 -20.02
C THR A 24 -16.48 -5.07 -18.87
N TYR A 25 -15.98 -5.49 -17.70
CA TYR A 25 -15.74 -4.59 -16.58
C TYR A 25 -14.57 -3.67 -16.89
N ILE A 26 -14.68 -2.37 -16.61
CA ILE A 26 -13.59 -1.43 -16.76
C ILE A 26 -13.23 -0.87 -15.39
N GLY A 27 -11.93 -0.67 -15.13
CA GLY A 27 -11.48 -0.12 -13.84
C GLY A 27 -12.11 1.24 -13.49
N SER A 28 -12.57 2.01 -14.49
CA SER A 28 -13.36 3.24 -14.27
C SER A 28 -14.60 3.02 -13.40
N ASP A 29 -15.22 1.84 -13.49
CA ASP A 29 -16.44 1.48 -12.78
C ASP A 29 -16.18 1.39 -11.26
N ASP A 30 -14.98 0.95 -10.85
CA ASP A 30 -14.58 0.88 -9.43
C ASP A 30 -14.57 2.24 -8.73
N SER A 31 -14.45 3.32 -9.52
CA SER A 31 -14.35 4.71 -9.03
C SER A 31 -15.44 5.62 -9.60
N ALA A 32 -16.49 5.04 -10.18
CA ALA A 32 -17.53 5.83 -10.85
C ALA A 32 -18.23 6.81 -9.90
N THR A 33 -18.29 6.47 -8.61
CA THR A 33 -18.91 7.28 -7.56
C THR A 33 -17.93 8.21 -6.83
N TRP A 34 -16.64 8.18 -7.17
CA TRP A 34 -15.62 8.94 -6.44
C TRP A 34 -15.59 10.39 -6.94
N PRO A 35 -15.44 11.37 -6.03
CA PRO A 35 -15.26 12.76 -6.40
C PRO A 35 -13.95 12.97 -7.19
N LEU A 36 -13.91 14.05 -7.96
CA LEU A 36 -12.70 14.49 -8.67
C LEU A 36 -11.65 14.99 -7.67
N ALA A 37 -10.39 14.72 -7.98
CA ALA A 37 -9.26 15.22 -7.21
C ALA A 37 -9.04 16.71 -7.46
N THR A 38 -8.56 17.42 -6.45
CA THR A 38 -8.16 18.84 -6.57
C THR A 38 -6.74 18.97 -7.15
N PRO A 39 -6.40 20.08 -7.84
CA PRO A 39 -5.03 20.26 -8.34
C PRO A 39 -4.00 20.30 -7.21
N GLU A 40 -4.34 20.82 -6.04
CA GLU A 40 -3.43 20.95 -4.90
C GLU A 40 -3.04 19.60 -4.28
N GLU A 41 -4.01 18.69 -4.09
CA GLU A 41 -3.75 17.36 -3.55
C GLU A 41 -3.02 16.47 -4.57
N PHE A 42 -3.28 16.68 -5.86
CA PHE A 42 -2.74 15.85 -6.93
C PHE A 42 -1.35 16.32 -7.38
N ASN A 43 -0.99 17.59 -7.11
CA ASN A 43 0.28 18.21 -7.50
C ASN A 43 1.56 17.42 -7.14
N PRO A 44 1.67 16.78 -5.95
CA PRO A 44 2.88 16.04 -5.60
C PRO A 44 3.09 14.75 -6.41
N ILE A 45 2.03 14.16 -6.98
CA ILE A 45 2.06 12.81 -7.53
C ILE A 45 3.02 12.65 -8.72
N PRO A 46 2.98 13.50 -9.77
CA PRO A 46 3.91 13.37 -10.90
C PRO A 46 5.38 13.50 -10.48
N ARG A 47 5.69 14.49 -9.63
CA ARG A 47 7.03 14.69 -9.05
C ARG A 47 7.51 13.45 -8.31
N ILE A 48 6.70 12.89 -7.43
CA ILE A 48 7.09 11.68 -6.68
C ILE A 48 7.29 10.49 -7.62
N CYS A 49 6.50 10.37 -8.70
CA CYS A 49 6.73 9.36 -9.72
C CYS A 49 8.10 9.54 -10.40
N GLN A 50 8.51 10.78 -10.70
CA GLN A 50 9.83 11.08 -11.26
C GLN A 50 10.96 10.70 -10.29
N VAL A 51 10.82 10.99 -8.98
CA VAL A 51 11.81 10.57 -7.96
C VAL A 51 11.91 9.05 -7.88
N ILE A 52 10.79 8.31 -7.94
CA ILE A 52 10.83 6.83 -7.97
C ILE A 52 11.45 6.32 -9.28
N LEU A 53 11.16 6.93 -10.43
CA LEU A 53 11.77 6.58 -11.72
C LEU A 53 13.30 6.77 -11.67
N ALA A 54 13.79 7.79 -10.96
CA ALA A 54 15.22 8.03 -10.77
C ALA A 54 15.96 6.82 -10.15
N VAL A 55 15.27 6.02 -9.32
CA VAL A 55 15.83 4.79 -8.73
C VAL A 55 16.12 3.72 -9.80
N TYR A 56 15.47 3.79 -10.96
CA TYR A 56 15.68 2.86 -12.07
C TYR A 56 16.89 3.20 -12.92
N GLU A 57 17.38 4.44 -12.88
CA GLU A 57 18.56 4.89 -13.61
C GLU A 57 19.85 4.40 -12.94
N GLU A 58 20.88 4.16 -13.75
CA GLU A 58 22.22 3.83 -13.27
C GLU A 58 23.01 5.07 -12.86
N ASP A 59 22.84 6.16 -13.60
CA ASP A 59 23.48 7.46 -13.39
C ASP A 59 22.44 8.56 -13.58
N LEU A 60 22.32 9.47 -12.61
CA LEU A 60 21.37 10.56 -12.63
C LEU A 60 21.89 11.80 -13.35
N HIS A 61 23.22 11.94 -13.50
CA HIS A 61 23.80 13.02 -14.30
C HIS A 61 23.70 12.72 -15.81
N ASN A 62 23.70 11.44 -16.17
CA ASN A 62 23.54 10.98 -17.55
C ASN A 62 22.46 9.87 -17.65
N PRO A 63 21.18 10.22 -17.49
CA PRO A 63 20.08 9.26 -17.50
C PRO A 63 19.93 8.59 -18.87
N LYS A 64 19.69 7.28 -18.87
CA LYS A 64 19.50 6.50 -20.11
C LYS A 64 18.08 6.62 -20.66
N TYR A 65 17.08 6.78 -19.79
CA TYR A 65 15.67 6.77 -20.14
C TYR A 65 14.92 7.93 -19.45
N PRO A 66 15.28 9.20 -19.74
CA PRO A 66 14.58 10.33 -19.15
C PRO A 66 13.10 10.37 -19.59
N PRO A 67 12.17 10.67 -18.68
CA PRO A 67 10.78 10.94 -19.06
C PRO A 67 10.67 12.21 -19.90
N ILE A 68 9.50 12.45 -20.50
CA ILE A 68 9.26 13.65 -21.31
C ILE A 68 9.32 14.87 -20.40
N GLY A 69 10.33 15.73 -20.57
CA GLY A 69 10.61 16.86 -19.66
C GLY A 69 11.78 16.62 -18.71
N GLY A 70 12.38 15.42 -18.73
CA GLY A 70 13.45 15.03 -17.83
C GLY A 70 12.94 14.69 -16.42
N TYR A 71 13.84 14.26 -15.55
CA TYR A 71 13.47 13.84 -14.20
C TYR A 71 13.09 15.00 -13.26
N CYS A 72 13.24 16.25 -13.70
CA CYS A 72 12.96 17.47 -12.93
C CYS A 72 13.53 17.48 -11.50
N LEU A 73 14.58 16.69 -11.27
CA LEU A 73 15.28 16.55 -10.00
C LEU A 73 16.72 17.03 -10.16
N ASN A 74 17.25 17.64 -9.11
CA ASN A 74 18.66 17.98 -9.03
C ASN A 74 19.47 16.76 -8.54
N PRO A 75 20.36 16.16 -9.36
CA PRO A 75 21.16 15.00 -8.94
C PRO A 75 22.03 15.28 -7.70
N ASP A 76 22.45 16.52 -7.48
CA ASP A 76 23.32 16.91 -6.36
C ASP A 76 22.62 16.81 -5.00
N TRP A 77 21.29 16.74 -4.98
CA TRP A 77 20.49 16.60 -3.76
C TRP A 77 20.21 15.14 -3.37
N VAL A 78 20.80 14.19 -4.10
CA VAL A 78 20.74 12.77 -3.77
C VAL A 78 21.73 12.49 -2.65
N VAL A 79 21.21 12.24 -1.45
CA VAL A 79 22.04 11.95 -0.28
C VAL A 79 22.61 10.54 -0.35
N LYS A 80 21.78 9.58 -0.79
CA LYS A 80 22.16 8.17 -0.80
C LYS A 80 21.45 7.43 -1.92
N ARG A 81 22.17 6.51 -2.56
CA ARG A 81 21.62 5.53 -3.51
C ARG A 81 22.10 4.14 -3.13
N VAL A 82 21.16 3.20 -3.05
CA VAL A 82 21.44 1.84 -2.59
C VAL A 82 20.96 0.82 -3.61
N THR A 83 21.86 -0.05 -4.06
CA THR A 83 21.60 -1.06 -5.10
C THR A 83 21.31 -2.45 -4.51
N TYR A 84 21.02 -3.43 -5.37
CA TYR A 84 20.79 -4.82 -4.95
C TYR A 84 21.99 -5.45 -4.24
N GLU A 85 23.20 -5.08 -4.67
CA GLU A 85 24.45 -5.59 -4.13
C GLU A 85 24.64 -5.16 -2.66
N GLN A 86 24.20 -3.93 -2.34
CA GLN A 86 24.28 -3.38 -0.99
C GLN A 86 23.14 -3.84 -0.09
N THR A 87 21.94 -4.05 -0.63
CA THR A 87 20.79 -4.54 0.14
C THR A 87 20.84 -6.04 0.44
N GLY A 88 21.66 -6.81 -0.28
CA GLY A 88 21.73 -8.27 -0.13
C GLY A 88 20.40 -8.98 -0.39
N GLY A 89 19.48 -8.34 -1.13
CA GLY A 89 18.14 -8.87 -1.40
C GLY A 89 17.15 -8.75 -0.25
N HIS A 90 17.47 -8.00 0.82
CA HIS A 90 16.54 -7.74 1.94
C HIS A 90 15.53 -6.62 1.65
N ALA A 91 15.88 -5.71 0.75
CA ALA A 91 15.02 -4.62 0.29
C ALA A 91 15.22 -4.36 -1.20
N PRO A 92 14.21 -3.84 -1.93
CA PRO A 92 14.43 -3.33 -3.27
C PRO A 92 15.37 -2.12 -3.22
N PRO A 93 16.08 -1.80 -4.32
CA PRO A 93 16.90 -0.60 -4.44
C PRO A 93 16.10 0.66 -4.09
N TYR A 94 16.78 1.64 -3.53
CA TYR A 94 16.16 2.89 -3.11
C TYR A 94 17.15 4.06 -3.17
N ILE A 95 16.60 5.27 -3.14
CA ILE A 95 17.36 6.50 -2.97
C ILE A 95 16.80 7.31 -1.81
N ILE A 96 17.66 8.08 -1.14
CA ILE A 96 17.31 9.13 -0.19
C ILE A 96 17.60 10.46 -0.88
N TYR A 97 16.57 11.26 -1.05
CA TYR A 97 16.61 12.53 -1.79
C TYR A 97 16.14 13.68 -0.91
N ALA A 98 16.92 14.76 -0.85
CA ALA A 98 16.57 15.97 -0.10
C ALA A 98 16.01 17.04 -1.05
N ASP A 99 14.70 17.07 -1.23
CA ASP A 99 14.04 18.09 -2.06
C ASP A 99 13.96 19.42 -1.31
N HIS A 100 14.94 20.28 -1.53
CA HIS A 100 15.00 21.60 -0.92
C HIS A 100 13.96 22.59 -1.47
N GLN A 101 13.41 22.35 -2.67
CA GLN A 101 12.38 23.23 -3.25
C GLN A 101 11.04 23.02 -2.53
N ASN A 102 10.68 21.76 -2.32
CA ASN A 102 9.42 21.40 -1.66
C ASN A 102 9.55 21.23 -0.14
N ARG A 103 10.79 21.29 0.38
CA ARG A 103 11.13 21.01 1.79
C ARG A 103 10.70 19.61 2.20
N GLU A 104 11.13 18.63 1.43
CA GLU A 104 10.80 17.22 1.65
C GLU A 104 12.06 16.37 1.66
N ILE A 105 12.10 15.35 2.51
CA ILE A 105 13.11 14.30 2.46
C ILE A 105 12.38 13.05 1.99
N VAL A 106 12.74 12.57 0.80
CA VAL A 106 12.06 11.49 0.10
C VAL A 106 12.91 10.23 0.13
N LEU A 107 12.40 9.17 0.75
CA LEU A 107 12.93 7.81 0.60
C LEU A 107 12.10 7.11 -0.49
N ALA A 108 12.66 6.98 -1.69
CA ALA A 108 11.98 6.39 -2.85
C ALA A 108 12.48 4.96 -3.12
N ILE A 109 11.55 4.01 -3.16
CA ILE A 109 11.82 2.57 -3.25
C ILE A 109 11.36 2.01 -4.60
N ARG A 110 12.26 1.28 -5.27
CA ARG A 110 12.01 0.64 -6.56
C ARG A 110 10.97 -0.47 -6.46
N GLY A 111 10.26 -0.71 -7.57
CA GLY A 111 9.43 -1.89 -7.76
C GLY A 111 10.19 -3.15 -8.17
N LEU A 112 9.42 -4.25 -8.28
CA LEU A 112 9.88 -5.60 -8.65
C LEU A 112 10.82 -5.57 -9.88
N ASN A 113 12.00 -6.17 -9.74
CA ASN A 113 12.84 -6.53 -10.86
C ASN A 113 12.59 -7.99 -11.25
N LEU A 114 12.11 -8.21 -12.49
CA LEU A 114 11.73 -9.54 -12.98
C LEU A 114 12.90 -10.55 -13.03
N ILE A 115 14.15 -10.07 -12.99
CA ILE A 115 15.37 -10.89 -13.03
C ILE A 115 15.80 -11.31 -11.61
N LYS A 116 15.45 -10.53 -10.58
CA LYS A 116 15.98 -10.73 -9.22
C LYS A 116 15.08 -11.67 -8.42
N GLU A 117 15.60 -12.85 -8.09
CA GLU A 117 14.89 -13.87 -7.30
C GLU A 117 14.49 -13.37 -5.89
N SER A 118 15.32 -12.51 -5.28
CA SER A 118 15.07 -11.93 -3.96
C SER A 118 13.71 -11.23 -3.86
N ASP A 119 13.31 -10.54 -4.91
CA ASP A 119 12.06 -9.78 -4.95
C ASP A 119 10.84 -10.71 -4.98
N TYR A 120 10.92 -11.80 -5.75
CA TYR A 120 9.90 -12.83 -5.74
C TYR A 120 9.82 -13.53 -4.40
N LYS A 121 10.97 -13.81 -3.78
CA LYS A 121 11.02 -14.41 -2.45
C LYS A 121 10.34 -13.51 -1.41
N MET A 122 10.59 -12.20 -1.44
CA MET A 122 9.93 -11.23 -0.56
C MET A 122 8.42 -11.20 -0.77
N LEU A 123 7.96 -11.17 -2.02
CA LEU A 123 6.54 -11.14 -2.35
C LEU A 123 5.84 -12.47 -1.98
N MET A 124 6.52 -13.60 -2.08
CA MET A 124 5.99 -14.92 -1.73
C MET A 124 6.11 -15.27 -0.24
N ASP A 125 6.87 -14.48 0.53
CA ASP A 125 7.06 -14.64 1.97
C ASP A 125 5.85 -14.09 2.74
N ASN A 126 4.68 -14.69 2.51
CA ASN A 126 3.45 -14.36 3.20
C ASN A 126 2.51 -15.56 3.24
N LYS A 127 1.66 -15.64 4.25
CA LYS A 127 0.50 -16.55 4.28
C LYS A 127 -0.70 -15.75 4.79
N LEU A 128 -1.90 -16.21 4.47
CA LEU A 128 -3.11 -15.53 4.93
C LEU A 128 -3.13 -15.47 6.46
N GLY A 129 -3.19 -14.25 7.01
CA GLY A 129 -3.16 -14.02 8.45
C GLY A 129 -1.83 -14.35 9.13
N MET A 130 -0.73 -14.42 8.37
CA MET A 130 0.59 -14.79 8.90
C MET A 130 1.14 -13.75 9.87
N GLN A 131 0.92 -12.48 9.58
CA GLN A 131 1.50 -11.38 10.35
C GLN A 131 0.41 -10.43 10.80
N MET A 132 0.15 -10.41 12.10
CA MET A 132 -0.66 -9.38 12.73
C MET A 132 0.22 -8.17 13.08
N PHE A 133 -0.29 -6.97 12.91
CA PHE A 133 0.38 -5.71 13.23
C PHE A 133 -0.68 -4.63 13.48
N ASP A 134 -0.54 -3.88 14.58
CA ASP A 134 -1.44 -2.76 14.94
C ASP A 134 -2.95 -3.09 14.88
N GLY A 135 -3.36 -4.24 15.42
CA GLY A 135 -4.76 -4.68 15.37
C GLY A 135 -5.26 -5.13 14.00
N GLY A 136 -4.41 -5.18 12.97
CA GLY A 136 -4.75 -5.70 11.64
C GLY A 136 -3.76 -6.74 11.15
N TYR A 137 -3.86 -7.10 9.87
CA TYR A 137 -2.94 -8.02 9.21
C TYR A 137 -2.13 -7.30 8.15
N VAL A 138 -0.85 -7.67 8.02
CA VAL A 138 0.06 -7.10 7.04
C VAL A 138 0.80 -8.19 6.28
N HIS A 139 1.40 -7.82 5.15
CA HIS A 139 2.22 -8.75 4.37
C HIS A 139 3.57 -8.98 5.06
N HIS A 140 3.86 -10.22 5.45
CA HIS A 140 5.04 -10.56 6.26
C HIS A 140 6.37 -10.14 5.58
N GLY A 141 6.62 -10.56 4.34
CA GLY A 141 7.85 -10.23 3.62
C GLY A 141 8.08 -8.75 3.38
N LEU A 142 7.01 -7.99 3.07
CA LEU A 142 7.09 -6.53 2.91
C LEU A 142 7.35 -5.83 4.24
N LEU A 143 6.73 -6.28 5.33
CA LEU A 143 6.99 -5.75 6.67
C LEU A 143 8.46 -5.98 7.07
N LYS A 144 8.96 -7.20 6.84
CA LYS A 144 10.37 -7.54 7.11
C LYS A 144 11.33 -6.64 6.35
N SER A 145 11.02 -6.34 5.09
CA SER A 145 11.81 -5.41 4.28
C SER A 145 11.75 -3.98 4.81
N ALA A 146 10.57 -3.52 5.22
CA ALA A 146 10.38 -2.20 5.83
C ALA A 146 11.20 -2.04 7.13
N ILE A 147 11.18 -3.04 8.00
CA ILE A 147 11.97 -3.05 9.24
C ILE A 147 13.47 -3.07 8.93
N TRP A 148 13.90 -3.82 7.93
CA TRP A 148 15.29 -3.84 7.49
C TRP A 148 15.76 -2.45 7.05
N LEU A 149 14.96 -1.72 6.26
CA LEU A 149 15.24 -0.35 5.85
C LEU A 149 15.34 0.60 7.04
N LEU A 150 14.41 0.51 7.99
CA LEU A 150 14.46 1.36 9.20
C LEU A 150 15.71 1.10 10.03
N ASN A 151 16.11 -0.16 10.21
CA ASN A 151 17.37 -0.48 10.88
C ASN A 151 18.58 0.15 10.17
N HIS A 152 18.56 0.23 8.84
CA HIS A 152 19.68 0.74 8.05
C HIS A 152 19.71 2.26 7.93
N GLU A 153 18.55 2.90 7.75
CA GLU A 153 18.46 4.30 7.33
C GLU A 153 17.80 5.23 8.34
N SER A 154 17.25 4.74 9.46
CA SER A 154 16.59 5.62 10.44
C SER A 154 17.48 6.74 10.97
N GLU A 155 18.75 6.45 11.28
CA GLU A 155 19.69 7.48 11.72
C GLU A 155 20.04 8.47 10.60
N THR A 156 20.16 8.02 9.35
CA THR A 156 20.35 8.89 8.18
C THR A 156 19.17 9.84 8.01
N LEU A 157 17.94 9.31 8.06
CA LEU A 157 16.71 10.09 7.91
C LEU A 157 16.52 11.08 9.05
N LYS A 158 16.80 10.65 10.29
CA LYS A 158 16.76 11.51 11.49
C LYS A 158 17.79 12.63 11.39
N GLY A 159 19.03 12.33 11.00
CA GLY A 159 20.09 13.32 10.79
C GLY A 159 19.66 14.36 9.77
N LEU A 160 19.23 13.93 8.58
CA LEU A 160 18.75 14.83 7.54
C LEU A 160 17.59 15.72 8.00
N TRP A 161 16.65 15.17 8.76
CA TRP A 161 15.52 15.93 9.24
C TRP A 161 15.94 17.02 10.25
N LEU A 162 16.85 16.68 11.18
CA LEU A 162 17.42 17.62 12.14
C LEU A 162 18.27 18.70 11.46
N ASP A 163 19.14 18.31 10.52
CA ASP A 163 20.05 19.21 9.79
C ASP A 163 19.27 20.24 8.95
N ASN A 164 18.09 19.87 8.45
CA ASN A 164 17.19 20.77 7.71
C ASN A 164 16.21 21.53 8.64
N GLY A 165 16.56 21.67 9.91
CA GLY A 165 15.83 22.48 10.89
C GLY A 165 14.50 21.88 11.35
N SER A 166 14.34 20.55 11.26
CA SER A 166 13.12 19.82 11.68
C SER A 166 11.83 20.30 11.00
N SER A 167 11.98 20.98 9.86
CA SER A 167 10.88 21.65 9.16
C SER A 167 10.43 20.91 7.90
N TYR A 168 11.24 19.95 7.44
CA TYR A 168 10.97 19.22 6.21
C TYR A 168 9.95 18.12 6.46
N LYS A 169 9.15 17.81 5.43
CA LYS A 169 8.26 16.65 5.45
C LYS A 169 9.07 15.38 5.18
N MET A 170 8.75 14.31 5.91
CA MET A 170 9.27 12.98 5.66
C MET A 170 8.34 12.24 4.69
N VAL A 171 8.83 11.95 3.49
CA VAL A 171 8.04 11.32 2.44
C VAL A 171 8.60 9.94 2.11
N PHE A 172 7.76 8.93 2.24
CA PHE A 172 8.07 7.56 1.83
C PHE A 172 7.36 7.26 0.52
N ALA A 173 8.12 6.90 -0.51
CA ALA A 173 7.56 6.71 -1.84
C ALA A 173 7.98 5.35 -2.39
N GLY A 174 7.12 4.70 -3.15
CA GLY A 174 7.53 3.48 -3.83
C GLY A 174 6.59 3.06 -4.94
N HIS A 175 7.12 2.24 -5.85
CA HIS A 175 6.37 1.68 -6.96
C HIS A 175 6.17 0.18 -6.80
N SER A 176 4.98 -0.36 -7.10
CA SER A 176 4.75 -1.81 -7.20
C SER A 176 5.18 -2.55 -5.93
N LEU A 177 6.17 -3.44 -5.95
CA LEU A 177 6.73 -4.07 -4.75
C LEU A 177 7.19 -3.05 -3.69
N GLY A 178 7.96 -2.04 -4.10
CA GLY A 178 8.49 -1.00 -3.22
C GLY A 178 7.41 -0.12 -2.59
N SER A 179 6.26 0.03 -3.26
CA SER A 179 5.12 0.78 -2.74
C SER A 179 4.52 0.17 -1.47
N GLY A 180 4.52 -1.17 -1.38
CA GLY A 180 4.05 -1.90 -0.21
C GLY A 180 5.06 -1.85 0.93
N VAL A 181 6.35 -1.86 0.62
CA VAL A 181 7.43 -1.64 1.59
C VAL A 181 7.35 -0.22 2.17
N ALA A 182 7.21 0.80 1.31
CA ALA A 182 7.08 2.20 1.72
C ALA A 182 5.84 2.42 2.61
N ALA A 183 4.70 1.82 2.25
CA ALA A 183 3.48 1.92 3.04
C ALA A 183 3.66 1.31 4.44
N LEU A 184 4.17 0.08 4.55
CA LEU A 184 4.39 -0.55 5.86
C LEU A 184 5.48 0.14 6.69
N LEU A 185 6.51 0.66 6.03
CA LEU A 185 7.53 1.48 6.68
C LEU A 185 6.90 2.73 7.31
N THR A 186 6.00 3.40 6.58
CA THR A 186 5.27 4.58 7.07
C THR A 186 4.43 4.26 8.29
N VAL A 187 3.68 3.16 8.26
CA VAL A 187 2.88 2.70 9.41
C VAL A 187 3.76 2.52 10.66
N VAL A 188 4.93 1.87 10.50
CA VAL A 188 5.87 1.66 11.62
C VAL A 188 6.42 2.99 12.15
N VAL A 189 6.78 3.93 11.27
CA VAL A 189 7.32 5.24 11.66
C VAL A 189 6.28 6.09 12.39
N VAL A 190 5.04 6.12 11.89
CA VAL A 190 3.97 6.93 12.47
C VAL A 190 3.59 6.46 13.87
N ASN A 191 3.71 5.15 14.15
CA ASN A 191 3.48 4.60 15.49
C ASN A 191 4.66 4.80 16.46
N HIS A 192 5.85 5.13 15.96
CA HIS A 192 7.08 5.24 16.73
C HIS A 192 7.90 6.47 16.33
N ARG A 193 7.22 7.63 16.32
CA ARG A 193 7.78 8.91 15.89
C ARG A 193 9.01 9.31 16.71
N ASP A 194 9.02 8.98 18.01
CA ASP A 194 10.14 9.19 18.95
C ASP A 194 11.45 8.58 18.43
N ARG A 195 11.37 7.44 17.75
CA ARG A 195 12.53 6.72 17.21
C ARG A 195 13.12 7.34 15.96
N LEU A 196 12.39 8.21 15.27
CA LEU A 196 12.84 8.94 14.09
C LEU A 196 13.00 10.44 14.35
N GLY A 197 13.25 10.84 15.61
CA GLY A 197 13.49 12.25 15.98
C GLY A 197 12.24 13.02 16.42
N GLY A 198 11.09 12.37 16.60
CA GLY A 198 9.86 13.01 17.05
C GLY A 198 9.10 13.74 15.94
N ILE A 199 9.24 13.29 14.69
CA ILE A 199 8.59 13.93 13.52
C ILE A 199 7.07 13.96 13.74
N PRO A 200 6.41 15.12 13.64
CA PRO A 200 4.95 15.21 13.75
C PRO A 200 4.26 14.31 12.71
N ARG A 201 3.15 13.66 13.08
CA ARG A 201 2.39 12.79 12.16
C ARG A 201 1.99 13.53 10.88
N SER A 202 1.59 14.81 11.00
CA SER A 202 1.24 15.69 9.88
C SER A 202 2.38 15.91 8.87
N ASN A 203 3.63 15.69 9.28
CA ASN A 203 4.81 15.86 8.43
C ASN A 203 5.27 14.53 7.81
N VAL A 204 4.60 13.41 8.09
CA VAL A 204 4.90 12.12 7.49
C VAL A 204 3.87 11.80 6.42
N GLN A 205 4.33 11.51 5.20
CA GLN A 205 3.46 11.13 4.08
C GLN A 205 4.01 9.92 3.35
N CYS A 206 3.11 9.14 2.75
CA CYS A 206 3.47 8.02 1.90
C CYS A 206 2.77 8.09 0.55
N TYR A 207 3.52 7.90 -0.54
CA TYR A 207 2.98 7.76 -1.89
C TYR A 207 3.25 6.35 -2.41
N SER A 208 2.18 5.56 -2.46
CA SER A 208 2.19 4.16 -2.90
C SER A 208 1.74 4.10 -4.36
N VAL A 209 2.69 4.18 -5.30
CA VAL A 209 2.39 4.18 -6.75
C VAL A 209 2.25 2.75 -7.24
N ALA A 210 1.13 2.44 -7.90
CA ALA A 210 0.79 1.07 -8.24
C ALA A 210 0.88 0.14 -7.00
N PRO A 211 0.05 0.38 -5.97
CA PRO A 211 0.23 -0.11 -4.60
C PRO A 211 0.11 -1.64 -4.42
N ALA A 212 1.18 -2.32 -4.00
CA ALA A 212 1.04 -3.72 -3.57
C ALA A 212 0.04 -3.84 -2.41
N ARG A 213 -0.83 -4.86 -2.45
CA ARG A 213 -1.77 -5.11 -1.35
C ARG A 213 -1.01 -5.61 -0.13
N CYS A 214 -0.84 -4.77 0.87
CA CYS A 214 0.10 -5.00 1.96
C CYS A 214 -0.50 -4.96 3.36
N MET A 215 -1.75 -4.51 3.55
CA MET A 215 -2.38 -4.37 4.87
C MET A 215 -3.88 -4.66 4.83
N SER A 216 -4.47 -5.04 5.96
CA SER A 216 -5.92 -5.28 6.10
C SER A 216 -6.72 -3.99 5.98
N LEU A 217 -8.03 -4.13 5.76
CA LEU A 217 -8.90 -2.99 5.49
C LEU A 217 -8.97 -1.98 6.64
N ASN A 218 -8.98 -2.45 7.89
CA ASN A 218 -8.95 -1.56 9.06
C ASN A 218 -7.70 -0.68 9.08
N LEU A 219 -6.53 -1.24 8.78
CA LEU A 219 -5.28 -0.47 8.67
C LEU A 219 -5.32 0.48 7.47
N ALA A 220 -5.82 0.02 6.32
CA ALA A 220 -5.92 0.86 5.13
C ALA A 220 -6.78 2.12 5.38
N VAL A 221 -7.86 2.01 6.17
CA VAL A 221 -8.69 3.15 6.55
C VAL A 221 -8.04 3.99 7.65
N LYS A 222 -7.44 3.37 8.68
CA LYS A 222 -6.73 4.08 9.77
C LYS A 222 -5.61 4.99 9.27
N TYR A 223 -4.84 4.54 8.28
CA TYR A 223 -3.70 5.29 7.75
C TYR A 223 -4.03 6.07 6.47
N ALA A 224 -5.31 6.32 6.19
CA ALA A 224 -5.74 7.03 4.98
C ALA A 224 -5.46 8.55 4.99
N ASP A 225 -5.11 9.11 6.15
CA ASP A 225 -4.63 10.47 6.34
C ASP A 225 -3.17 10.65 5.85
N VAL A 226 -2.32 9.64 6.06
CA VAL A 226 -0.87 9.69 5.75
C VAL A 226 -0.46 8.89 4.52
N ILE A 227 -1.22 7.86 4.10
CA ILE A 227 -0.89 7.03 2.94
C ILE A 227 -1.80 7.34 1.75
N TYR A 228 -1.18 7.67 0.63
CA TYR A 228 -1.82 7.98 -0.65
C TYR A 228 -1.42 6.94 -1.71
N SER A 229 -2.37 6.14 -2.12
CA SER A 229 -2.22 5.12 -3.16
C SER A 229 -2.59 5.67 -4.53
N VAL A 230 -1.69 5.57 -5.52
CA VAL A 230 -1.94 6.07 -6.89
C VAL A 230 -2.09 4.90 -7.84
N VAL A 231 -3.18 4.89 -8.58
CA VAL A 231 -3.56 3.82 -9.51
C VAL A 231 -3.94 4.41 -10.87
N LEU A 232 -3.33 3.91 -11.93
CA LEU A 232 -3.79 4.13 -13.30
C LEU A 232 -4.61 2.93 -13.75
N GLN A 233 -5.91 3.15 -13.94
CA GLN A 233 -6.97 2.34 -14.58
C GLN A 233 -7.00 0.80 -14.55
N TYR A 234 -5.87 0.10 -14.65
CA TYR A 234 -5.77 -1.35 -14.67
C TYR A 234 -4.71 -1.83 -13.67
N PHE A 235 -4.92 -1.50 -12.40
CA PHE A 235 -3.98 -1.85 -11.36
C PHE A 235 -3.97 -3.35 -11.01
N ASN A 236 -5.03 -4.10 -11.39
CA ASN A 236 -5.11 -5.52 -11.09
C ASN A 236 -4.38 -6.40 -12.10
N MET A 237 -3.05 -6.30 -12.16
CA MET A 237 -2.25 -7.38 -12.72
C MET A 237 -2.52 -8.65 -11.90
N ILE A 238 -2.99 -9.69 -12.59
CA ILE A 238 -3.30 -11.03 -12.07
C ILE A 238 -2.19 -11.55 -11.15
N LEU A 239 -0.93 -11.24 -11.47
CA LEU A 239 0.26 -11.63 -10.70
C LEU A 239 0.22 -11.14 -9.25
N PHE A 240 -0.04 -9.85 -8.99
CA PHE A 240 -0.05 -9.31 -7.62
C PHE A 240 -1.27 -9.75 -6.82
N ARG A 241 -2.45 -9.90 -7.45
CA ARG A 241 -3.62 -10.43 -6.73
C ARG A 241 -3.47 -11.89 -6.34
N MET A 242 -2.83 -12.71 -7.17
CA MET A 242 -2.59 -14.12 -6.83
C MET A 242 -1.60 -14.28 -5.69
N ILE A 243 -0.59 -13.40 -5.62
CA ILE A 243 0.41 -13.47 -4.56
C ILE A 243 -0.14 -12.90 -3.24
N SER A 244 -0.92 -11.80 -3.27
CA SER A 244 -1.56 -11.28 -2.05
C SER A 244 -2.74 -12.12 -1.54
N CYS A 245 -3.45 -12.87 -2.42
CA CYS A 245 -4.54 -13.79 -2.04
C CYS A 245 -4.06 -15.25 -1.91
N GLN A 246 -3.06 -15.49 -1.07
CA GLN A 246 -2.42 -16.79 -0.82
C GLN A 246 -3.24 -17.68 0.12
N GLU A 247 -4.50 -17.93 -0.22
CA GLU A 247 -5.43 -18.71 0.61
C GLU A 247 -5.28 -20.24 0.42
N ARG A 248 -4.37 -20.71 -0.46
CA ARG A 248 -3.89 -22.11 -0.44
C ARG A 248 -2.63 -22.26 -1.28
N GLN A 249 -1.50 -22.46 -0.62
CA GLN A 249 -0.16 -22.69 -1.19
C GLN A 249 0.00 -24.06 -1.91
N ARG A 250 -1.02 -24.93 -1.89
CA ARG A 250 -0.91 -26.33 -2.34
C ARG A 250 -0.91 -26.53 -3.87
N PRO A 251 -1.65 -25.77 -4.70
CA PRO A 251 -1.60 -25.95 -6.15
C PRO A 251 -0.32 -25.39 -6.80
N TRP A 252 0.30 -24.37 -6.18
CA TRP A 252 1.44 -23.64 -6.77
C TRP A 252 2.73 -24.46 -6.81
N LYS A 253 3.06 -25.21 -5.75
CA LYS A 253 4.22 -26.13 -5.75
C LYS A 253 4.09 -27.21 -6.81
N ILE A 254 2.87 -27.66 -7.11
CA ILE A 254 2.61 -28.66 -8.14
C ILE A 254 2.73 -28.01 -9.53
N PHE A 255 2.23 -26.79 -9.72
CA PHE A 255 2.30 -26.06 -10.98
C PHE A 255 3.74 -25.67 -11.37
N LEU A 256 4.53 -25.17 -10.43
CA LEU A 256 5.89 -24.71 -10.70
C LEU A 256 6.87 -25.87 -10.94
N ASN A 257 6.73 -26.98 -10.21
CA ASN A 257 7.60 -28.16 -10.42
C ASN A 257 7.30 -28.90 -11.73
N HIS A 258 6.09 -28.78 -12.30
CA HIS A 258 5.72 -29.54 -13.50
C HIS A 258 5.89 -28.76 -14.82
N TYR A 259 6.09 -27.44 -14.76
CA TYR A 259 6.15 -26.56 -15.93
C TYR A 259 7.51 -25.86 -16.14
N SER A 260 8.60 -26.40 -15.56
CA SER A 260 9.98 -25.94 -15.82
C SER A 260 10.46 -26.11 -17.28
N GLY A 261 9.57 -26.43 -18.22
CA GLY A 261 9.90 -26.65 -19.64
C GLY A 261 8.90 -26.06 -20.64
N LEU A 262 7.91 -25.25 -20.22
CA LEU A 262 6.91 -24.68 -21.14
C LEU A 262 6.93 -23.15 -21.12
N ASN A 263 7.20 -22.57 -22.29
CA ASN A 263 7.20 -21.13 -22.56
C ASN A 263 5.94 -20.46 -21.96
N GLY A 264 6.14 -19.38 -21.21
CA GLY A 264 5.12 -18.75 -20.34
C GLY A 264 3.80 -18.31 -20.99
N LEU A 265 3.67 -18.35 -22.32
CA LEU A 265 2.40 -18.13 -23.02
C LEU A 265 1.43 -19.33 -22.93
N ASN A 266 1.93 -20.56 -22.80
CA ASN A 266 1.07 -21.77 -22.78
C ASN A 266 0.45 -22.07 -21.41
N SER A 267 0.89 -21.38 -20.34
CA SER A 267 0.38 -21.60 -18.97
C SER A 267 -0.72 -20.61 -18.56
N LEU A 268 -0.88 -19.49 -19.28
CA LEU A 268 -1.89 -18.47 -19.00
C LEU A 268 -3.35 -18.98 -19.10
N PRO A 269 -3.72 -19.83 -20.10
CA PRO A 269 -5.08 -20.38 -20.16
C PRO A 269 -5.41 -21.28 -18.96
N CYS A 270 -4.46 -22.13 -18.54
CA CYS A 270 -4.59 -23.00 -17.38
C CYS A 270 -4.66 -22.20 -16.07
N LEU A 271 -3.91 -21.10 -15.99
CA LEU A 271 -3.92 -20.18 -14.86
C LEU A 271 -5.27 -19.44 -14.75
N LEU A 272 -5.76 -18.89 -15.86
CA LEU A 272 -7.08 -18.23 -15.94
C LEU A 272 -8.21 -19.20 -15.61
N PHE A 273 -8.11 -20.46 -16.02
CA PHE A 273 -9.04 -21.53 -15.69
C PHE A 273 -9.15 -21.76 -14.16
N LEU A 274 -8.01 -21.84 -13.46
CA LEU A 274 -8.00 -22.00 -12.00
C LEU A 274 -8.58 -20.77 -11.27
N VAL A 275 -8.29 -19.56 -11.76
CA VAL A 275 -8.85 -18.32 -11.21
C VAL A 275 -10.36 -18.28 -11.44
N CYS A 276 -10.81 -18.62 -12.64
CA CYS A 276 -12.21 -18.67 -13.00
C CYS A 276 -12.98 -19.63 -12.08
N LEU A 277 -12.44 -20.84 -11.86
CA LEU A 277 -12.99 -21.80 -10.92
C LEU A 277 -13.08 -21.19 -9.51
N ARG A 278 -11.98 -20.64 -8.98
CA ARG A 278 -11.97 -20.01 -7.64
C ARG A 278 -13.01 -18.90 -7.51
N ASP A 279 -13.08 -18.01 -8.50
CA ASP A 279 -13.96 -16.85 -8.45
C ASP A 279 -15.43 -17.20 -8.64
N THR A 280 -15.73 -18.30 -9.35
CA THR A 280 -17.09 -18.81 -9.50
C THR A 280 -17.57 -19.51 -8.22
N PHE A 281 -16.67 -20.20 -7.50
CA PHE A 281 -17.04 -21.02 -6.33
C PHE A 281 -16.87 -20.35 -4.97
N ILE A 282 -16.22 -19.19 -4.86
CA ILE A 282 -16.09 -18.44 -3.61
C ILE A 282 -16.93 -17.15 -3.70
N PRO A 283 -18.07 -17.05 -2.97
CA PRO A 283 -18.92 -15.87 -2.96
C PRO A 283 -18.14 -14.61 -2.56
N GLU A 284 -18.37 -13.49 -3.25
CA GLU A 284 -17.72 -12.20 -2.95
C GLU A 284 -17.94 -11.79 -1.48
N GLY A 285 -19.16 -11.96 -0.95
CA GLY A 285 -19.47 -11.67 0.45
C GLY A 285 -18.66 -12.48 1.47
N ARG A 286 -18.22 -13.70 1.14
CA ARG A 286 -17.34 -14.50 2.00
C ARG A 286 -15.91 -13.97 1.97
N LYS A 287 -15.41 -13.53 0.80
CA LYS A 287 -14.06 -12.95 0.65
C LYS A 287 -13.93 -11.58 1.31
N LEU A 288 -15.02 -10.81 1.35
CA LEU A 288 -15.06 -9.47 1.96
C LEU A 288 -15.17 -9.53 3.50
N ARG A 289 -15.64 -10.65 4.05
CA ARG A 289 -15.74 -10.83 5.51
C ARG A 289 -14.45 -11.34 6.16
N ASP A 290 -13.45 -11.79 5.38
CA ASP A 290 -12.20 -12.27 5.97
C ASP A 290 -11.31 -11.09 6.40
N PRO A 291 -11.04 -10.91 7.71
CA PRO A 291 -10.23 -9.80 8.21
C PRO A 291 -8.75 -9.92 7.84
N ARG A 292 -8.28 -11.12 7.48
CA ARG A 292 -6.88 -11.40 7.13
C ARG A 292 -6.52 -10.99 5.70
N ARG A 293 -7.52 -10.54 4.94
CA ARG A 293 -7.33 -10.17 3.54
C ARG A 293 -6.64 -8.82 3.43
N LEU A 294 -5.66 -8.75 2.55
CA LEU A 294 -4.85 -7.55 2.33
C LEU A 294 -5.40 -6.71 1.17
N TYR A 295 -5.28 -5.40 1.32
CA TYR A 295 -5.83 -4.32 0.51
C TYR A 295 -4.73 -3.31 0.13
N ALA A 296 -5.03 -2.46 -0.85
CA ALA A 296 -4.20 -1.30 -1.13
C ALA A 296 -4.27 -0.34 0.09
N PRO A 297 -3.14 0.27 0.48
CA PRO A 297 -3.07 1.06 1.69
C PRO A 297 -3.61 2.49 1.48
N GLY A 298 -4.33 3.01 2.47
CA GLY A 298 -4.69 4.42 2.54
C GLY A 298 -5.73 4.91 1.52
N ARG A 299 -5.74 6.24 1.34
CA ARG A 299 -6.60 6.95 0.38
C ARG A 299 -6.13 6.66 -1.04
N MET A 300 -7.07 6.42 -1.95
CA MET A 300 -6.76 6.08 -3.34
C MET A 300 -7.00 7.24 -4.29
N TYR A 301 -6.04 7.50 -5.16
CA TYR A 301 -6.12 8.33 -6.35
C TYR A 301 -6.18 7.44 -7.58
N HIS A 302 -7.29 7.50 -8.30
CA HIS A 302 -7.52 6.70 -9.48
C HIS A 302 -7.54 7.59 -10.72
N ILE A 303 -6.54 7.41 -11.59
CA ILE A 303 -6.42 8.07 -12.87
C ILE A 303 -7.16 7.23 -13.93
N VAL A 304 -8.17 7.83 -14.54
CA VAL A 304 -9.03 7.21 -15.54
C VAL A 304 -8.76 7.84 -16.91
N GLU A 305 -8.23 7.07 -17.85
CA GLU A 305 -7.91 7.51 -19.22
C GLU A 305 -8.70 6.78 -20.32
N ARG A 306 -9.57 5.82 -20.00
CA ARG A 306 -10.37 5.03 -20.97
C ARG A 306 -11.82 4.82 -20.50
N LYS A 307 -12.75 4.59 -21.43
CA LYS A 307 -14.17 4.27 -21.17
C LYS A 307 -14.60 3.02 -21.95
N PHE A 308 -15.63 2.32 -21.48
CA PHE A 308 -16.08 1.05 -22.07
C PHE A 308 -16.57 1.21 -23.51
N CYS A 309 -16.20 0.24 -24.36
CA CYS A 309 -16.56 0.17 -25.79
C CYS A 309 -16.16 1.38 -26.65
N ARG A 310 -15.13 2.16 -26.27
CA ARG A 310 -14.60 3.24 -27.11
C ARG A 310 -13.11 3.05 -27.38
N CYS A 311 -12.73 3.08 -28.66
CA CYS A 311 -11.33 3.01 -29.08
C CYS A 311 -10.64 4.36 -28.84
N GLY A 312 -9.58 4.38 -28.04
CA GLY A 312 -8.73 5.57 -27.83
C GLY A 312 -8.48 5.90 -26.35
N ARG A 313 -7.43 6.69 -26.10
CA ARG A 313 -7.20 7.32 -24.79
C ARG A 313 -7.99 8.63 -24.73
N PHE A 314 -8.72 8.81 -23.64
CA PHE A 314 -9.42 10.03 -23.29
C PHE A 314 -8.52 10.88 -22.42
N PRO A 315 -8.75 12.20 -22.37
CA PRO A 315 -7.96 13.04 -21.52
C PRO A 315 -8.19 12.60 -20.05
N PRO A 316 -7.12 12.39 -19.27
CA PRO A 316 -7.18 11.68 -18.00
C PRO A 316 -7.92 12.48 -16.92
N GLU A 317 -8.73 11.80 -16.13
CA GLU A 317 -9.43 12.34 -14.95
C GLU A 317 -8.91 11.63 -13.71
N ALA A 318 -8.46 12.37 -12.69
CA ALA A 318 -8.12 11.76 -11.40
C ALA A 318 -9.29 11.88 -10.42
N ARG A 319 -9.62 10.76 -9.77
CA ARG A 319 -10.67 10.65 -8.76
C ARG A 319 -10.08 10.18 -7.45
N THR A 320 -10.63 10.62 -6.32
CA THR A 320 -10.10 10.32 -4.99
C THR A 320 -11.17 9.79 -4.06
N ALA A 321 -10.85 8.76 -3.26
CA ALA A 321 -11.71 8.29 -2.18
C ALA A 321 -10.95 7.38 -1.21
N ILE A 322 -11.59 7.06 -0.07
CA ILE A 322 -11.17 5.99 0.84
C ILE A 322 -12.13 4.81 0.63
N PRO A 323 -11.71 3.73 -0.06
CA PRO A 323 -12.64 2.69 -0.50
C PRO A 323 -13.00 1.70 0.63
N VAL A 324 -14.14 1.91 1.28
CA VAL A 324 -14.67 1.00 2.33
C VAL A 324 -15.67 -0.03 1.77
N ASP A 325 -16.66 0.42 0.99
CA ASP A 325 -17.74 -0.44 0.46
C ASP A 325 -17.32 -1.22 -0.80
N GLY A 326 -16.86 -0.50 -1.85
CA GLY A 326 -16.47 -1.09 -3.14
C GLY A 326 -15.06 -1.71 -3.16
N ARG A 327 -14.24 -1.42 -2.14
CA ARG A 327 -12.90 -1.97 -1.83
C ARG A 327 -11.87 -2.09 -2.98
N PHE A 328 -12.15 -1.49 -4.14
CA PHE A 328 -11.29 -1.46 -5.33
C PHE A 328 -10.70 -2.85 -5.68
N GLU A 329 -11.55 -3.87 -5.63
CA GLU A 329 -11.10 -5.26 -5.67
C GLU A 329 -11.16 -5.92 -7.05
N HIS A 330 -11.90 -5.41 -8.02
CA HIS A 330 -12.23 -6.19 -9.22
C HIS A 330 -11.01 -6.40 -10.14
N ILE A 331 -10.72 -7.66 -10.53
CA ILE A 331 -9.72 -7.91 -11.60
C ILE A 331 -10.31 -7.39 -12.89
N VAL A 332 -9.55 -6.54 -13.56
CA VAL A 332 -9.84 -6.08 -14.91
C VAL A 332 -8.86 -6.77 -15.86
N LEU A 333 -9.37 -7.56 -16.81
CA LEU A 333 -8.52 -8.22 -17.81
C LEU A 333 -8.35 -7.26 -18.99
N SER A 334 -7.12 -6.78 -19.20
CA SER A 334 -6.80 -5.84 -20.28
C SER A 334 -5.43 -6.12 -20.87
N CYS A 335 -5.30 -5.98 -22.18
CA CYS A 335 -4.03 -6.07 -22.90
C CYS A 335 -3.02 -4.99 -22.47
N ASN A 336 -3.50 -3.94 -21.80
CA ASN A 336 -2.70 -2.82 -21.34
C ASN A 336 -2.36 -2.90 -19.84
N ALA A 337 -2.73 -3.98 -19.14
CA ALA A 337 -2.49 -4.10 -17.70
C ALA A 337 -1.02 -3.92 -17.31
N THR A 338 -0.08 -4.41 -18.12
CA THR A 338 1.36 -4.22 -17.87
C THR A 338 1.80 -2.77 -18.10
N SER A 339 1.26 -2.09 -19.11
CA SER A 339 1.56 -0.68 -19.35
C SER A 339 0.96 0.22 -18.27
N ASP A 340 -0.26 -0.08 -17.84
CA ASP A 340 -1.00 0.73 -16.86
C ASP A 340 -0.46 0.54 -15.44
N HIS A 341 0.25 -0.56 -15.19
CA HIS A 341 1.08 -0.77 -13.98
C HIS A 341 2.45 -0.08 -14.07
N GLY A 342 2.91 0.28 -15.27
CA GLY A 342 4.22 0.87 -15.48
C GLY A 342 4.27 2.32 -14.99
N ILE A 343 5.16 2.60 -14.04
CA ILE A 343 5.32 3.95 -13.47
C ILE A 343 5.54 5.06 -14.51
N ILE A 344 6.18 4.80 -15.65
CA ILE A 344 6.35 5.79 -16.74
C ILE A 344 4.99 6.24 -17.29
N TRP A 345 4.03 5.32 -17.42
CA TRP A 345 2.68 5.66 -17.88
C TRP A 345 1.88 6.36 -16.80
N ILE A 346 2.03 5.94 -15.53
CA ILE A 346 1.38 6.59 -14.40
C ILE A 346 1.85 8.04 -14.28
N GLU A 347 3.15 8.28 -14.36
CA GLU A 347 3.75 9.62 -14.34
C GLU A 347 3.19 10.50 -15.47
N ARG A 348 3.24 9.99 -16.71
CA ARG A 348 2.78 10.72 -17.89
C ARG A 348 1.29 11.08 -17.83
N GLU A 349 0.44 10.15 -17.41
CA GLU A 349 -1.01 10.41 -17.33
C GLU A 349 -1.36 11.25 -16.08
N ALA A 350 -0.56 11.18 -15.01
CA ALA A 350 -0.70 12.07 -13.87
C ALA A 350 -0.33 13.52 -14.23
N GLU A 351 0.77 13.75 -14.96
CA GLU A 351 1.17 15.09 -15.41
C GLU A 351 0.06 15.73 -16.25
N LYS A 352 -0.46 15.00 -17.26
CA LYS A 352 -1.59 15.48 -18.08
C LYS A 352 -2.85 15.74 -17.27
N ALA A 353 -3.17 14.90 -16.29
CA ALA A 353 -4.34 15.10 -15.45
C ALA A 353 -4.19 16.38 -14.62
N LEU A 354 -2.99 16.63 -14.10
CA LEU A 354 -2.68 17.83 -13.31
C LEU A 354 -2.75 19.11 -14.15
N GLU A 355 -2.18 19.11 -15.36
CA GLU A 355 -2.27 20.24 -16.29
C GLU A 355 -3.73 20.62 -16.57
N ARG A 356 -4.58 19.62 -16.86
CA ARG A 356 -6.01 19.84 -17.10
C ARG A 356 -6.77 20.35 -15.88
N MET A 357 -6.42 19.89 -14.69
CA MET A 357 -7.00 20.42 -13.45
C MET A 357 -6.63 21.90 -13.26
N ARG A 358 -5.40 22.29 -13.60
CA ARG A 358 -4.94 23.69 -13.55
C ARG A 358 -5.65 24.57 -14.59
N GLU A 359 -5.82 24.08 -15.81
CA GLU A 359 -6.56 24.79 -16.86
C GLU A 359 -8.01 25.02 -16.46
N SER A 360 -8.71 23.97 -16.03
CA SER A 360 -10.11 24.07 -15.63
C SER A 360 -10.32 24.93 -14.38
N SER A 361 -9.41 24.86 -13.40
CA SER A 361 -9.46 25.74 -12.24
C SER A 361 -9.22 27.20 -12.61
N ALA A 362 -8.24 27.50 -13.47
CA ALA A 362 -7.93 28.86 -13.94
C ALA A 362 -9.12 29.53 -14.66
N GLU A 363 -9.90 28.77 -15.43
CA GLU A 363 -11.12 29.27 -16.09
C GLU A 363 -12.26 29.59 -15.09
N THR A 364 -12.23 29.00 -13.89
CA THR A 364 -13.33 29.05 -12.92
C THR A 364 -13.02 29.93 -11.68
N MET A 365 -11.82 30.48 -11.55
CA MET A 365 -11.39 31.19 -10.33
C MET A 365 -12.03 32.58 -10.16
N THR A 366 -12.96 32.70 -9.21
CA THR A 366 -13.44 33.98 -8.65
C THR A 366 -13.10 34.17 -7.16
N THR A 367 -12.61 33.13 -6.48
CA THR A 367 -12.30 33.13 -5.04
C THR A 367 -10.80 32.93 -4.76
N ALA A 368 -10.34 33.37 -3.58
CA ALA A 368 -8.92 33.34 -3.22
C ALA A 368 -8.40 31.90 -2.98
N PRO A 369 -7.23 31.51 -3.54
CA PRO A 369 -6.71 30.13 -3.48
C PRO A 369 -6.49 29.58 -2.06
N LYS A 370 -6.19 30.45 -1.10
CA LYS A 370 -5.94 30.03 0.30
C LYS A 370 -7.19 29.51 0.99
N ILE A 371 -8.36 30.06 0.66
CA ILE A 371 -9.65 29.67 1.27
C ILE A 371 -10.04 28.28 0.75
N GLN A 372 -9.93 28.06 -0.56
CA GLN A 372 -10.18 26.75 -1.19
C GLN A 372 -9.29 25.65 -0.60
N LYS A 373 -8.01 25.94 -0.34
CA LYS A 373 -7.07 25.00 0.30
C LYS A 373 -7.51 24.58 1.70
N LEU A 374 -7.94 25.53 2.52
CA LEU A 374 -8.38 25.26 3.90
C LEU A 374 -9.68 24.46 3.91
N GLU A 375 -10.66 24.86 3.10
CA GLU A 375 -11.91 24.12 2.95
C GLU A 375 -11.65 22.68 2.49
N ARG A 376 -10.74 22.48 1.53
CA ARG A 376 -10.40 21.14 1.05
C ARG A 376 -9.77 20.27 2.15
N LEU A 377 -8.85 20.81 2.94
CA LEU A 377 -8.26 20.07 4.07
C LEU A 377 -9.33 19.62 5.07
N GLN A 378 -10.27 20.50 5.44
CA GLN A 378 -11.38 20.15 6.32
C GLN A 378 -12.28 19.07 5.72
N THR A 379 -12.52 19.10 4.41
CA THR A 379 -13.29 18.04 3.74
C THR A 379 -12.55 16.71 3.73
N LEU A 380 -11.22 16.70 3.61
CA LEU A 380 -10.42 15.47 3.66
C LEU A 380 -10.46 14.81 5.03
N GLU A 381 -10.34 15.59 6.11
CA GLU A 381 -10.48 15.13 7.49
C GLU A 381 -11.87 14.56 7.74
N LYS A 382 -12.91 15.24 7.25
CA LYS A 382 -14.28 14.76 7.33
C LYS A 382 -14.49 13.44 6.56
N GLU A 383 -14.00 13.34 5.34
CA GLU A 383 -14.08 12.11 4.53
C GLU A 383 -13.38 10.93 5.21
N HIS A 384 -12.27 11.17 5.91
CA HIS A 384 -11.56 10.15 6.67
C HIS A 384 -12.36 9.71 7.89
N LYS A 385 -12.93 10.65 8.65
CA LYS A 385 -13.83 10.33 9.76
C LYS A 385 -15.06 9.53 9.30
N ASP A 386 -15.70 9.95 8.21
CA ASP A 386 -16.84 9.25 7.61
C ASP A 386 -16.45 7.83 7.19
N ALA A 387 -15.24 7.63 6.66
CA ALA A 387 -14.73 6.31 6.29
C ALA A 387 -14.47 5.40 7.50
N LEU A 388 -13.97 5.94 8.62
CA LEU A 388 -13.80 5.21 9.88
C LEU A 388 -15.16 4.79 10.45
N GLU A 389 -16.13 5.71 10.53
CA GLU A 389 -17.49 5.41 10.98
C GLU A 389 -18.17 4.37 10.08
N ARG A 390 -17.97 4.48 8.76
CA ARG A 390 -18.46 3.48 7.81
C ARG A 390 -17.81 2.12 8.02
N ALA A 391 -16.52 2.08 8.31
CA ALA A 391 -15.80 0.84 8.58
C ALA A 391 -16.32 0.12 9.84
N VAL A 392 -16.63 0.89 10.89
CA VAL A 392 -17.30 0.39 12.10
C VAL A 392 -18.71 -0.14 11.76
N SER A 393 -19.50 0.61 10.98
CA SER A 393 -20.86 0.19 10.58
C SER A 393 -20.90 -1.13 9.78
N LEU A 394 -19.81 -1.47 9.11
CA LEU A 394 -19.66 -2.71 8.33
C LEU A 394 -19.09 -3.87 9.16
N ASN A 395 -18.90 -3.69 10.47
CA ASN A 395 -18.31 -4.66 11.39
C ASN A 395 -16.96 -5.20 10.90
N ILE A 396 -16.10 -4.30 10.39
CA ILE A 396 -14.73 -4.67 10.04
C ILE A 396 -13.99 -4.97 11.35
N ALA A 397 -13.32 -6.12 11.42
CA ALA A 397 -12.59 -6.54 12.63
C ALA A 397 -11.55 -5.49 13.02
N HIS A 398 -11.51 -5.15 14.32
CA HIS A 398 -10.64 -4.12 14.87
C HIS A 398 -10.72 -2.77 14.12
N ALA A 399 -11.93 -2.38 13.70
CA ALA A 399 -12.19 -1.04 13.20
C ALA A 399 -12.05 -0.03 14.34
N PHE A 400 -11.32 1.05 14.08
CA PHE A 400 -11.06 2.11 15.04
C PHE A 400 -12.24 3.07 15.09
N THR A 401 -12.57 3.54 16.30
CA THR A 401 -13.51 4.64 16.45
C THR A 401 -12.79 5.98 16.26
N PRO A 402 -13.47 7.03 15.78
CA PRO A 402 -12.86 8.37 15.63
C PRO A 402 -12.27 8.92 16.94
N GLU A 403 -12.80 8.49 18.09
CA GLU A 403 -12.33 8.91 19.42
C GLU A 403 -10.98 8.28 19.77
N GLU A 404 -10.74 7.02 19.38
CA GLU A 404 -9.47 6.32 19.60
C GLU A 404 -8.30 6.95 18.82
N GLU A 405 -8.54 7.50 17.63
CA GLU A 405 -7.52 8.27 16.88
C GLU A 405 -7.11 9.54 17.63
N THR A 406 -8.06 10.28 18.21
CA THR A 406 -7.74 11.50 18.97
C THR A 406 -6.97 11.21 20.27
N THR A 407 -7.22 10.06 20.91
CA THR A 407 -6.46 9.64 22.10
C THR A 407 -5.06 9.10 21.75
N GLY A 408 -4.87 8.54 20.56
CA GLY A 408 -3.55 8.09 20.08
C GLY A 408 -2.55 9.23 19.82
N ASP A 409 -3.04 10.46 19.66
CA ASP A 409 -2.22 11.66 19.58
C ASP A 409 -1.87 12.28 20.95
N THR A 410 -2.52 11.86 22.04
CA THR A 410 -2.36 12.51 23.35
C THR A 410 -1.69 11.66 24.44
N ASP A 411 -1.69 10.31 24.40
CA ASP A 411 -1.09 9.52 25.49
C ASP A 411 -0.17 8.38 25.01
N MET A 412 1.10 8.71 24.77
CA MET A 412 2.24 7.79 24.92
C MET A 412 3.40 8.49 25.66
N GLU A 413 3.10 9.41 26.57
CA GLU A 413 4.06 9.92 27.55
C GLU A 413 3.82 9.26 28.92
N GLY A 414 4.88 8.66 29.48
CA GLY A 414 4.99 8.45 30.92
C GLY A 414 4.56 7.10 31.48
N TYR A 415 5.38 6.05 31.29
CA TYR A 415 5.58 5.08 32.38
C TYR A 415 7.05 5.12 32.80
N HIS A 416 7.30 5.83 33.90
CA HIS A 416 8.52 5.70 34.69
C HIS A 416 8.64 4.25 35.15
N ILE A 417 9.64 3.52 34.65
CA ILE A 417 10.07 2.26 35.25
C ILE A 417 11.07 2.63 36.34
N GLN A 418 10.62 2.65 37.60
CA GLN A 418 11.51 2.56 38.75
C GLN A 418 12.19 1.18 38.69
N GLY A 419 13.50 1.19 38.86
CA GLY A 419 14.32 -0.01 38.80
C GLY A 419 14.10 -0.90 40.01
N GLU A 420 14.00 -2.19 39.77
CA GLU A 420 14.50 -3.21 40.69
C GLU A 420 15.30 -4.24 39.89
N GLU A 421 16.48 -4.52 40.42
CA GLU A 421 17.51 -5.38 39.87
C GLU A 421 17.06 -6.86 39.86
N ALA A 422 17.28 -7.54 38.73
CA ALA A 422 17.46 -9.00 38.71
C ALA A 422 18.34 -9.41 37.52
N SER A 423 19.65 -9.33 37.76
CA SER A 423 20.73 -10.20 37.28
C SER A 423 20.63 -10.97 35.94
N ASN A 424 21.61 -10.66 35.08
CA ASN A 424 22.37 -11.53 34.17
C ASN A 424 21.69 -12.19 32.96
N SER A 425 21.88 -11.56 31.79
CA SER A 425 22.48 -12.26 30.64
C SER A 425 23.29 -11.31 29.77
N ASN A 426 24.52 -11.71 29.44
CA ASN A 426 25.50 -10.97 28.66
C ASN A 426 25.02 -10.76 27.22
N TYR A 427 24.55 -9.55 26.89
CA TYR A 427 24.61 -9.02 25.54
C TYR A 427 25.47 -7.76 25.57
N LYS A 428 26.68 -7.86 25.01
CA LYS A 428 27.54 -6.70 24.74
C LYS A 428 26.75 -5.73 23.85
N SER A 429 26.37 -4.59 24.41
CA SER A 429 25.83 -3.47 23.65
C SER A 429 26.94 -2.89 22.78
N SER A 430 26.74 -2.89 21.46
CA SER A 430 27.54 -2.08 20.55
C SER A 430 26.60 -1.12 19.80
N ASP A 431 26.90 0.17 19.97
CA ASP A 431 26.28 1.37 19.41
C ASP A 431 24.84 1.70 19.82
N GLY A 432 24.63 2.97 20.19
CA GLY A 432 23.33 3.57 20.53
C GLY A 432 22.35 3.70 19.36
N ARG A 433 22.40 2.76 18.41
CA ARG A 433 21.55 2.68 17.22
C ARG A 433 20.21 2.07 17.59
N THR A 434 19.11 2.67 17.12
CA THR A 434 17.77 2.13 17.35
C THR A 434 17.59 0.79 16.63
N ASN A 435 17.34 -0.29 17.36
CA ASN A 435 16.98 -1.59 16.79
C ASN A 435 15.45 -1.69 16.63
N TRP A 436 14.98 -1.53 15.40
CA TRP A 436 13.56 -1.56 15.04
C TRP A 436 12.94 -2.96 15.16
N ASN A 437 13.74 -4.03 15.15
CA ASN A 437 13.20 -5.38 15.38
C ASN A 437 12.62 -5.48 16.80
N VAL A 438 13.32 -4.94 17.80
CA VAL A 438 12.85 -4.94 19.19
C VAL A 438 11.60 -4.09 19.38
N VAL A 439 11.51 -2.96 18.66
CA VAL A 439 10.34 -2.08 18.69
C VAL A 439 9.11 -2.81 18.15
N VAL A 440 9.26 -3.49 17.01
CA VAL A 440 8.16 -4.22 16.38
C VAL A 440 7.82 -5.52 17.13
N GLU A 441 8.79 -6.22 17.73
CA GLU A 441 8.52 -7.37 18.61
C GLU A 441 7.66 -7.00 19.82
N LYS A 442 7.89 -5.83 20.42
CA LYS A 442 7.03 -5.32 21.50
C LYS A 442 5.58 -5.08 21.04
N LEU A 443 5.37 -4.67 19.80
CA LEU A 443 4.03 -4.52 19.23
C LEU A 443 3.34 -5.87 19.02
N PHE A 444 4.08 -6.88 18.57
CA PHE A 444 3.53 -8.23 18.44
C PHE A 444 3.06 -8.76 19.79
N ASN A 445 3.88 -8.60 20.84
CA ASN A 445 3.54 -9.05 22.19
C ASN A 445 2.36 -8.26 22.80
N ARG A 446 2.24 -6.95 22.51
CA ARG A 446 1.08 -6.14 22.95
C ARG A 446 -0.22 -6.58 22.29
N ASN A 447 -0.18 -6.99 21.02
CA ASN A 447 -1.35 -7.54 20.32
C ASN A 447 -1.77 -8.89 20.90
N GLU A 448 -0.83 -9.77 21.23
CA GLU A 448 -1.12 -11.05 21.90
C GLU A 448 -1.77 -10.86 23.28
N LEU A 449 -1.31 -9.87 24.06
CA LEU A 449 -1.92 -9.50 25.34
C LEU A 449 -3.31 -8.87 25.18
N GLY A 450 -3.51 -8.06 24.13
CA GLY A 450 -4.82 -7.49 23.78
C GLY A 450 -5.85 -8.56 23.41
N GLU A 451 -5.43 -9.61 22.68
CA GLU A 451 -6.29 -10.76 22.39
C GLU A 451 -6.66 -11.57 23.64
N LEU A 452 -5.74 -11.73 24.60
CA LEU A 452 -6.02 -12.41 25.87
C LEU A 452 -7.06 -11.64 26.68
N LEU A 453 -6.92 -10.32 26.77
CA LEU A 453 -7.86 -9.45 27.47
C LEU A 453 -9.24 -9.42 26.79
N GLN A 454 -9.32 -9.49 25.46
CA GLN A 454 -10.61 -9.59 24.74
C GLN A 454 -11.29 -10.95 24.93
N LYS A 455 -10.54 -12.06 24.99
CA LYS A 455 -11.10 -13.40 25.27
C LYS A 455 -11.68 -13.52 26.70
N ASP A 456 -11.11 -12.80 27.66
CA ASP A 456 -11.60 -12.78 29.04
C ASP A 456 -12.88 -11.94 29.23
N VAL A 457 -13.19 -11.04 28.29
CA VAL A 457 -14.45 -10.25 28.30
C VAL A 457 -15.61 -11.03 27.66
N ASP A 458 -15.33 -11.95 26.74
CA ASP A 458 -16.35 -12.74 26.02
C ASP A 458 -16.71 -14.08 26.69
N SER A 459 -16.20 -14.39 27.88
CA SER A 459 -16.57 -15.62 28.61
C SER A 459 -17.75 -15.37 29.57
N PRO A 460 -18.92 -16.03 29.37
CA PRO A 460 -20.02 -15.91 30.32
C PRO A 460 -19.64 -16.62 31.63
N LYS A 461 -19.62 -15.86 32.74
CA LYS A 461 -19.54 -16.42 34.08
C LYS A 461 -20.72 -17.38 34.29
N LEU A 462 -20.46 -18.68 34.26
CA LEU A 462 -21.39 -19.67 34.80
C LEU A 462 -21.51 -19.42 36.30
N ALA A 463 -22.61 -18.80 36.71
CA ALA A 463 -23.04 -18.79 38.08
C ALA A 463 -23.47 -20.22 38.44
N THR A 464 -22.66 -20.89 39.24
CA THR A 464 -23.09 -22.06 40.00
C THR A 464 -23.91 -21.54 41.18
N ASP A 465 -25.22 -21.48 41.01
CA ASP A 465 -26.14 -21.36 42.14
C ASP A 465 -26.16 -22.68 42.91
N SER A 466 -25.78 -22.57 44.18
CA SER A 466 -25.99 -23.57 45.21
C SER A 466 -27.22 -23.17 46.00
N SER A 467 -28.30 -23.96 45.93
CA SER A 467 -29.27 -24.07 47.03
C SER A 467 -30.25 -25.23 46.81
N SER A 468 -30.45 -25.96 47.91
CA SER A 468 -31.41 -27.05 48.22
C SER A 468 -31.26 -28.38 47.50
#